data_AF-A0A7V5CTK7-F1
#
_entry.id   AF-A0A7V5CTK7-F1
#
_cell.length_a   1.000
_cell.length_b   1.000
_cell.length_c   1.000
_cell.angle_alpha   90.00
_cell.angle_beta   90.00
_cell.angle_gamma   90.00
#
_symmetry.space_group_name_H-M   'P 1'
#
loop_
_entity.id
_entity.type
_entity.pdbx_description
1 polymer ?
#
loop_
_entity_poly.entity_id
_entity_poly.type
_entity_poly.pdbx_seq_one_letter_code
_entity_poly.pdbx_strand_id
1 'polypeptide(L)'
;MPSLELYVTEDRPQTSQLRALLEKQDAVILRRNYYEPERHTAALAGRVRVNAVLTVDVTHPPQPAQAEGEVEDFSGKFAKGVEIWMLADSGPVRVYLDEEELAGALTLFEAYTRVEKFQPAFVRLDQRSIGLGYRFREGLEIGIQGVLAHDEMPEEGLSALSAIVELEDDREARYVLRLEHRAIGDFEDLLRSAGRWLAVNSYQNVLGT
;
A
#
# COMPACT_ATOMS: atom_id res chain seq x y z
N MET A 1 11.06 -8.52 -17.56
CA MET A 1 10.25 -7.30 -17.30
C MET A 1 10.06 -7.15 -15.80
N PRO A 2 10.11 -5.92 -15.27
CA PRO A 2 9.89 -5.67 -13.85
C PRO A 2 8.53 -6.18 -13.39
N SER A 3 8.49 -6.75 -12.19
CA SER A 3 7.31 -7.26 -11.50
C SER A 3 6.88 -6.30 -10.41
N LEU A 4 5.59 -6.31 -10.07
CA LEU A 4 5.06 -5.67 -8.86
C LEU A 4 5.18 -6.68 -7.72
N GLU A 5 5.80 -6.29 -6.62
CA GLU A 5 5.89 -7.11 -5.42
C GLU A 5 5.19 -6.40 -4.26
N LEU A 6 4.32 -7.13 -3.57
CA LEU A 6 3.74 -6.70 -2.32
C LEU A 6 4.36 -7.57 -1.22
N TYR A 7 5.00 -6.91 -0.27
CA TYR A 7 5.72 -7.53 0.82
C TYR A 7 5.13 -7.09 2.15
N VAL A 8 4.78 -8.01 3.04
CA VAL A 8 4.31 -7.66 4.40
C VAL A 8 5.19 -8.36 5.42
N THR A 9 5.79 -7.55 6.29
CA THR A 9 6.48 -8.00 7.49
C THR A 9 5.49 -8.56 8.51
N GLU A 10 5.83 -9.67 9.17
CA GLU A 10 5.09 -10.12 10.35
C GLU A 10 5.25 -9.16 11.51
N ASP A 11 6.45 -8.60 11.71
CA ASP A 11 6.67 -7.57 12.71
C ASP A 11 6.17 -6.21 12.19
N ARG A 12 5.10 -5.71 12.82
CA ARG A 12 4.45 -4.45 12.48
C ARG A 12 4.73 -3.43 13.58
N PRO A 13 5.89 -2.76 13.56
CA PRO A 13 6.34 -1.91 14.66
C PRO A 13 5.45 -0.68 14.87
N GLN A 14 4.68 -0.29 13.84
CA GLN A 14 3.76 0.84 13.90
C GLN A 14 2.37 0.41 13.39
N THR A 15 1.35 0.88 14.09
CA THR A 15 -0.07 0.65 13.78
C THR A 15 -0.60 1.89 13.06
N SER A 16 -1.34 1.70 11.96
CA SER A 16 -2.04 2.81 11.31
C SER A 16 -3.12 3.39 12.22
N GLN A 17 -3.48 4.66 12.06
CA GLN A 17 -4.60 5.24 12.78
C GLN A 17 -5.90 4.52 12.44
N LEU A 18 -6.06 4.10 11.17
CA LEU A 18 -7.20 3.32 10.70
C LEU A 18 -7.36 2.01 11.47
N ARG A 19 -6.29 1.22 11.62
CA ARG A 19 -6.32 -0.02 12.42
C ARG A 19 -6.58 0.27 13.89
N ALA A 20 -5.84 1.21 14.47
CA ALA A 20 -5.97 1.56 15.88
C ALA A 20 -7.42 1.92 16.24
N LEU A 21 -8.12 2.60 15.32
CA LEU A 21 -9.53 2.92 15.50
C LEU A 21 -10.43 1.70 15.28
N LEU A 22 -10.24 0.92 14.21
CA LEU A 22 -11.04 -0.29 13.91
C LEU A 22 -10.97 -1.38 15.00
N GLU A 23 -9.90 -1.43 15.76
CA GLU A 23 -9.72 -2.39 16.86
C GLU A 23 -10.43 -1.96 18.16
N LYS A 24 -10.94 -0.72 18.25
CA LYS A 24 -11.79 -0.30 19.37
C LYS A 24 -13.16 -0.99 19.28
N GLN A 25 -13.69 -1.41 20.44
CA GLN A 25 -14.98 -2.08 20.54
C GLN A 25 -16.14 -1.24 19.98
N ASP A 26 -16.08 0.08 20.16
CA ASP A 26 -17.12 1.02 19.76
C ASP A 26 -16.82 1.74 18.44
N ALA A 27 -15.85 1.25 17.66
CA ALA A 27 -15.62 1.76 16.32
C ALA A 27 -16.55 1.09 15.30
N VAL A 28 -17.08 1.90 14.37
CA VAL A 28 -17.91 1.41 13.27
C VAL A 28 -17.40 1.92 11.93
N ILE A 29 -17.49 1.05 10.92
CA ILE A 29 -17.28 1.45 9.53
C ILE A 29 -18.49 2.28 9.09
N LEU A 30 -18.29 3.59 8.93
CA LEU A 30 -19.31 4.50 8.42
C LEU A 30 -19.59 4.27 6.94
N ARG A 31 -18.52 4.10 6.16
CA ARG A 31 -18.63 3.93 4.72
C ARG A 31 -17.43 3.16 4.17
N ARG A 32 -17.68 2.41 3.11
CA ARG A 32 -16.67 1.66 2.38
C ARG A 32 -16.97 1.71 0.89
N ASN A 33 -15.95 1.81 0.04
CA ASN A 33 -16.18 1.66 -1.39
C ASN A 33 -16.57 0.20 -1.72
N TYR A 34 -17.40 0.05 -2.75
CA TYR A 34 -17.77 -1.29 -3.22
C TYR A 34 -16.60 -1.92 -3.97
N TYR A 35 -16.52 -3.25 -3.88
CA TYR A 35 -15.67 -4.01 -4.77
C TYR A 35 -16.33 -4.04 -6.14
N GLU A 36 -15.63 -3.49 -7.13
CA GLU A 36 -16.04 -3.50 -8.54
C GLU A 36 -15.15 -4.53 -9.27
N PRO A 37 -15.66 -5.76 -9.51
CA PRO A 37 -14.88 -6.81 -10.18
C PRO A 37 -14.34 -6.37 -11.54
N GLU A 38 -15.04 -5.47 -12.24
CA GLU A 38 -14.68 -4.96 -13.56
C GLU A 38 -13.39 -4.12 -13.53
N ARG A 39 -13.03 -3.56 -12.37
CA ARG A 39 -11.77 -2.83 -12.16
C ARG A 39 -10.60 -3.75 -11.84
N HIS A 40 -10.86 -5.02 -11.55
CA HIS A 40 -9.83 -5.99 -11.24
C HIS A 40 -9.53 -6.78 -12.50
N THR A 41 -8.47 -6.38 -13.20
CA THR A 41 -7.97 -7.12 -14.35
C THR A 41 -7.63 -8.55 -13.97
N ALA A 42 -7.49 -9.43 -14.96
CA ALA A 42 -7.05 -10.81 -14.72
C ALA A 42 -5.71 -10.90 -13.96
N ALA A 43 -4.89 -9.84 -13.97
CA ALA A 43 -3.63 -9.77 -13.23
C ALA A 43 -3.84 -9.62 -11.71
N LEU A 44 -4.93 -8.96 -11.29
CA LEU A 44 -5.23 -8.66 -9.89
C LEU A 44 -6.40 -9.49 -9.32
N ALA A 45 -7.30 -9.97 -10.17
CA ALA A 45 -8.52 -10.67 -9.78
C ALA A 45 -8.21 -11.89 -8.89
N GLY A 46 -8.82 -11.92 -7.70
CA GLY A 46 -8.63 -12.99 -6.72
C GLY A 46 -7.28 -12.97 -5.99
N ARG A 47 -6.39 -12.02 -6.32
CA ARG A 47 -5.05 -11.90 -5.71
C ARG A 47 -4.91 -10.66 -4.84
N VAL A 48 -5.43 -9.52 -5.29
CA VAL A 48 -5.37 -8.25 -4.56
C VAL A 48 -6.73 -7.57 -4.61
N ARG A 49 -7.09 -6.92 -3.50
CA ARG A 49 -8.25 -6.06 -3.40
C ARG A 49 -7.91 -4.84 -2.56
N VAL A 50 -8.29 -3.66 -3.06
CA VAL A 50 -8.05 -2.37 -2.41
C VAL A 50 -9.39 -1.72 -2.11
N ASN A 51 -9.69 -1.47 -0.83
CA ASN A 51 -10.90 -0.79 -0.43
C ASN A 51 -10.60 0.47 0.38
N ALA A 52 -11.22 1.58 0.01
CA ALA A 52 -11.26 2.77 0.83
C ALA A 52 -12.30 2.62 1.96
N VAL A 53 -11.93 3.06 3.17
CA VAL A 53 -12.72 2.88 4.39
C VAL A 53 -12.75 4.19 5.19
N LEU A 54 -13.92 4.53 5.71
CA LEU A 54 -14.14 5.54 6.75
C LEU A 54 -14.62 4.84 8.01
N THR A 55 -13.99 5.12 9.14
CA THR A 55 -14.38 4.57 10.45
C THR A 55 -14.50 5.68 11.48
N VAL A 56 -15.39 5.50 12.46
CA VAL A 56 -15.62 6.44 13.56
C VAL A 56 -15.84 5.70 14.87
N ASP A 57 -15.43 6.32 15.97
CA ASP A 57 -15.85 5.95 17.33
C ASP A 57 -17.25 6.51 17.61
N VAL A 58 -18.25 5.63 17.85
CA VAL A 58 -19.63 6.07 18.09
C VAL A 58 -19.89 6.52 19.53
N THR A 59 -19.00 6.22 20.46
CA THR A 59 -19.13 6.69 21.86
C THR A 59 -18.65 8.12 22.02
N HIS A 60 -17.71 8.54 21.17
CA HIS A 60 -17.17 9.89 21.13
C HIS A 60 -17.19 10.41 19.69
N PRO A 61 -18.38 10.53 19.07
CA PRO A 61 -18.47 10.98 17.69
C PRO A 61 -17.86 12.39 17.57
N PRO A 62 -17.08 12.67 16.51
CA PRO A 62 -16.60 14.02 16.26
C PRO A 62 -17.78 14.98 16.21
N GLN A 63 -17.71 16.10 16.94
CA GLN A 63 -18.78 17.08 16.88
C GLN A 63 -18.60 17.90 15.59
N PRO A 64 -19.68 18.23 14.86
CA PRO A 64 -19.57 19.16 13.75
C PRO A 64 -19.06 20.48 14.31
N ALA A 65 -17.92 20.95 13.80
CA ALA A 65 -17.23 22.15 14.30
C ALA A 65 -18.23 23.29 14.49
N GLN A 66 -18.59 23.56 15.75
CA GLN A 66 -19.29 24.77 16.09
C GLN A 66 -18.29 25.89 15.86
N ALA A 67 -18.69 26.89 15.10
CA ALA A 67 -17.87 28.03 14.77
C ALA A 67 -17.35 28.69 16.06
N GLU A 68 -16.13 28.35 16.49
CA GLU A 68 -15.20 29.16 17.27
C GLU A 68 -14.02 28.30 17.77
N GLY A 69 -12.87 28.41 17.10
CA GLY A 69 -11.55 28.44 17.75
C GLY A 69 -10.93 27.13 18.25
N GLU A 70 -11.66 26.05 18.49
CA GLU A 70 -11.08 24.78 18.92
C GLU A 70 -10.85 23.86 17.72
N VAL A 71 -9.58 23.62 17.39
CA VAL A 71 -9.19 22.49 16.53
C VAL A 71 -9.44 21.24 17.38
N GLU A 72 -10.69 20.75 17.42
CA GLU A 72 -10.99 19.47 18.05
C GLU A 72 -10.02 18.44 17.48
N ASP A 73 -9.33 17.72 18.36
CA ASP A 73 -8.46 16.63 17.95
C ASP A 73 -9.33 15.49 17.40
N PHE A 74 -9.50 15.47 16.07
CA PHE A 74 -10.18 14.41 15.34
C PHE A 74 -9.41 13.08 15.42
N SER A 75 -8.12 13.13 15.83
CA SER A 75 -7.30 11.93 15.91
C SER A 75 -7.85 10.99 16.98
N GLY A 76 -8.11 9.74 16.58
CA GLY A 76 -8.67 8.71 17.45
C GLY A 76 -10.21 8.66 17.53
N LYS A 77 -10.94 9.63 16.96
CA LYS A 77 -12.41 9.57 16.83
C LYS A 77 -12.87 9.22 15.42
N PHE A 78 -12.11 9.63 14.41
CA PHE A 78 -12.39 9.36 13.01
C PHE A 78 -11.09 9.03 12.28
N ALA A 79 -11.13 8.05 11.38
CA ALA A 79 -10.02 7.73 10.50
C ALA A 79 -10.54 7.39 9.10
N LYS A 80 -9.75 7.76 8.10
CA LYS A 80 -9.97 7.38 6.71
C LYS A 80 -8.69 6.84 6.11
N GLY A 81 -8.82 5.82 5.27
CA GLY A 81 -7.67 5.15 4.70
C GLY A 81 -8.07 3.95 3.85
N VAL A 82 -7.14 3.02 3.68
CA VAL A 82 -7.29 1.89 2.76
C VAL A 82 -7.07 0.57 3.48
N GLU A 83 -7.97 -0.39 3.22
CA GLU A 83 -7.78 -1.80 3.54
C GLU A 83 -7.31 -2.52 2.28
N ILE A 84 -6.09 -3.06 2.30
CA ILE A 84 -5.53 -3.89 1.23
C ILE A 84 -5.59 -5.36 1.65
N TRP A 85 -6.26 -6.17 0.85
CA TRP A 85 -6.20 -7.62 0.91
C TRP A 85 -5.28 -8.13 -0.17
N MET A 86 -4.45 -9.10 0.18
CA MET A 86 -3.62 -9.82 -0.77
C MET A 86 -3.59 -11.31 -0.41
N LEU A 87 -3.59 -12.15 -1.44
CA LEU A 87 -3.40 -13.59 -1.32
C LEU A 87 -1.93 -13.89 -1.58
N ALA A 88 -1.12 -13.92 -0.51
CA ALA A 88 0.28 -14.32 -0.59
C ALA A 88 0.42 -15.85 -0.57
N ASP A 89 1.60 -16.35 -0.92
CA ASP A 89 1.88 -17.79 -0.94
C ASP A 89 1.72 -18.44 0.44
N SER A 90 2.06 -17.72 1.49
CA SER A 90 1.90 -18.12 2.89
C SER A 90 0.47 -17.95 3.44
N GLY A 91 -0.43 -17.34 2.66
CA GLY A 91 -1.85 -17.19 3.00
C GLY A 91 -2.39 -15.78 2.74
N PRO A 92 -3.72 -15.58 2.95
CA PRO A 92 -4.32 -14.27 2.83
C PRO A 92 -3.85 -13.34 3.95
N VAL A 93 -3.42 -12.13 3.59
CA VAL A 93 -3.07 -11.09 4.55
C VAL A 93 -3.84 -9.81 4.27
N ARG A 94 -4.15 -9.10 5.35
CA ARG A 94 -4.80 -7.80 5.34
C ARG A 94 -3.94 -6.76 6.02
N VAL A 95 -3.81 -5.61 5.38
CA VAL A 95 -3.08 -4.44 5.88
C VAL A 95 -3.97 -3.20 5.81
N TYR A 96 -3.84 -2.32 6.80
CA TYR A 96 -4.51 -1.02 6.83
C TYR A 96 -3.49 0.09 6.62
N LEU A 97 -3.86 1.07 5.81
CA LEU A 97 -3.03 2.20 5.44
C LEU A 97 -3.79 3.47 5.75
N ASP A 98 -3.11 4.47 6.31
CA ASP A 98 -3.72 5.78 6.50
C ASP A 98 -3.76 6.53 5.16
N GLU A 99 -4.77 7.41 4.97
CA GLU A 99 -4.93 8.15 3.71
C GLU A 99 -3.68 8.98 3.37
N GLU A 100 -3.00 9.56 4.36
CA GLU A 100 -1.83 10.39 4.11
C GLU A 100 -0.66 9.64 3.45
N GLU A 101 -0.60 8.31 3.61
CA GLU A 101 0.46 7.47 3.04
C GLU A 101 0.25 7.22 1.53
N LEU A 102 -0.98 7.40 1.02
CA LEU A 102 -1.29 7.13 -0.39
C LEU A 102 -0.50 8.02 -1.35
N ALA A 103 -0.27 9.28 -1.01
CA ALA A 103 0.51 10.19 -1.86
C ALA A 103 1.96 9.72 -2.01
N GLY A 104 2.54 9.19 -0.93
CA GLY A 104 3.88 8.60 -0.93
C GLY A 104 3.94 7.37 -1.84
N ALA A 105 2.97 6.46 -1.70
CA ALA A 105 2.86 5.29 -2.56
C ALA A 105 2.66 5.64 -4.04
N LEU A 106 1.84 6.65 -4.37
CA LEU A 106 1.63 7.08 -5.75
C LEU A 106 2.88 7.70 -6.39
N THR A 107 3.73 8.33 -5.58
CA THR A 107 5.03 8.87 -6.04
C THR A 107 5.95 7.76 -6.56
N LEU A 108 5.84 6.54 -6.01
CA LEU A 108 6.56 5.35 -6.50
C LEU A 108 6.24 5.04 -7.96
N PHE A 109 4.95 5.02 -8.32
CA PHE A 109 4.50 4.72 -9.67
C PHE A 109 4.87 5.83 -10.66
N GLU A 110 4.87 7.09 -10.20
CA GLU A 110 5.37 8.22 -10.98
C GLU A 110 6.89 8.14 -11.21
N ALA A 111 7.65 7.63 -10.23
CA ALA A 111 9.07 7.36 -10.39
C ALA A 111 9.30 6.20 -11.38
N TYR A 112 8.50 5.14 -11.28
CA TYR A 112 8.53 4.02 -12.22
C TYR A 112 8.25 4.47 -13.67
N THR A 113 7.21 5.27 -13.89
CA THR A 113 6.88 5.82 -15.22
C THR A 113 8.03 6.65 -15.80
N ARG A 114 8.82 7.33 -14.95
CA ARG A 114 10.02 8.07 -15.38
C ARG A 114 11.18 7.12 -15.73
N VAL A 115 11.38 6.06 -14.94
CA VAL A 115 12.38 5.02 -15.21
C VAL A 115 12.08 4.28 -16.51
N GLU A 116 10.82 3.92 -16.74
CA GLU A 116 10.36 3.24 -17.96
C GLU A 116 10.67 4.03 -19.23
N LYS A 117 10.59 5.37 -19.17
CA LYS A 117 10.93 6.26 -20.29
C LYS A 117 12.43 6.42 -20.53
N PHE A 118 13.28 6.00 -19.59
CA PHE A 118 14.72 6.12 -19.67
C PHE A 118 15.40 4.75 -19.76
N GLN A 119 15.61 4.29 -20.99
CA GLN A 119 16.09 2.94 -21.30
C GLN A 119 17.27 2.45 -20.42
N PRO A 120 18.32 3.24 -20.15
CA PRO A 120 19.44 2.76 -19.31
C PRO A 120 19.03 2.42 -17.88
N ALA A 121 18.11 3.19 -17.27
CA ALA A 121 17.62 2.88 -15.94
C ALA A 121 16.61 1.73 -15.97
N PHE A 122 15.76 1.67 -16.99
CA PHE A 122 14.81 0.57 -17.16
C PHE A 122 15.52 -0.79 -17.28
N VAL A 123 16.61 -0.88 -18.05
CA VAL A 123 17.42 -2.11 -18.14
C VAL A 123 17.99 -2.50 -16.79
N ARG A 124 18.51 -1.54 -16.01
CA ARG A 124 19.00 -1.81 -14.65
C ARG A 124 17.91 -2.28 -13.70
N LEU A 125 16.70 -1.72 -13.82
CA LEU A 125 15.55 -2.14 -13.04
C LEU A 125 15.14 -3.57 -13.42
N ASP A 126 15.08 -3.87 -14.72
CA ASP A 126 14.71 -5.19 -15.25
C ASP A 126 15.70 -6.30 -14.85
N GLN A 127 16.98 -5.96 -14.78
CA GLN A 127 18.06 -6.83 -14.31
C GLN A 127 18.20 -6.87 -12.78
N ARG A 128 17.27 -6.23 -12.03
CA ARG A 128 17.28 -6.10 -10.56
C ARG A 128 18.57 -5.46 -10.01
N SER A 129 19.28 -4.68 -10.81
CA SER A 129 20.43 -3.88 -10.35
C SER A 129 20.01 -2.63 -9.58
N ILE A 130 18.75 -2.20 -9.77
CA ILE A 130 18.05 -1.20 -8.96
C ILE A 130 16.64 -1.70 -8.67
N GLY A 131 16.02 -1.20 -7.61
CA GLY A 131 14.61 -1.44 -7.28
C GLY A 131 13.94 -0.13 -6.87
N LEU A 132 12.62 -0.07 -7.02
CA LEU A 132 11.81 1.02 -6.50
C LEU A 132 10.94 0.46 -5.38
N GLY A 133 10.94 1.11 -4.21
CA GLY A 133 10.18 0.65 -3.05
C GLY A 133 9.50 1.79 -2.30
N TYR A 134 8.32 1.51 -1.75
CA TYR A 134 7.67 2.37 -0.76
C TYR A 134 7.14 1.51 0.38
N ARG A 135 7.55 1.82 1.61
CA ARG A 135 7.14 1.11 2.82
C ARG A 135 6.16 1.94 3.63
N PHE A 136 5.01 1.35 3.92
CA PHE A 136 3.99 1.88 4.82
C PHE A 136 4.31 1.58 6.28
N ARG A 137 3.71 2.34 7.19
CA ARG A 137 3.88 2.17 8.64
C ARG A 137 3.49 0.76 9.13
N GLU A 138 2.43 0.18 8.57
CA GLU A 138 1.99 -1.19 8.90
C GLU A 138 2.86 -2.32 8.32
N GLY A 139 4.03 -1.98 7.76
CA GLY A 139 4.99 -2.99 7.33
C GLY A 139 4.71 -3.60 5.95
N LEU A 140 3.69 -3.12 5.24
CA LEU A 140 3.54 -3.35 3.79
C LEU A 140 4.60 -2.55 3.04
N GLU A 141 5.31 -3.20 2.14
CA GLU A 141 6.17 -2.57 1.14
C GLU A 141 5.64 -2.90 -0.26
N ILE A 142 5.50 -1.86 -1.07
CA ILE A 142 5.25 -1.99 -2.50
C ILE A 142 6.60 -1.87 -3.19
N GLY A 143 7.02 -2.93 -3.88
CA GLY A 143 8.24 -2.98 -4.67
C GLY A 143 7.94 -3.09 -6.16
N ILE A 144 8.75 -2.43 -6.98
CA ILE A 144 8.86 -2.72 -8.41
C ILE A 144 10.30 -3.17 -8.66
N GLN A 145 10.46 -4.43 -9.03
CA GLN A 145 11.77 -5.05 -9.16
C GLN A 145 11.84 -6.00 -10.36
N GLY A 146 13.00 -6.07 -10.99
CA GLY A 146 13.30 -7.00 -12.07
C GLY A 146 13.51 -8.43 -11.59
N VAL A 147 14.17 -9.20 -12.43
CA VAL A 147 14.69 -10.54 -12.09
C VAL A 147 16.21 -10.45 -12.12
N LEU A 148 16.89 -11.15 -11.21
CA LEU A 148 18.34 -11.24 -11.26
C LEU A 148 18.74 -11.80 -12.63
N ALA A 149 19.64 -11.11 -13.33
CA ALA A 149 20.05 -11.53 -14.67
C ALA A 149 20.83 -12.86 -14.65
N HIS A 150 21.39 -13.24 -13.50
CA HIS A 150 22.20 -14.45 -13.31
C HIS A 150 21.69 -15.19 -12.06
N ASP A 151 21.28 -16.45 -12.22
CA ASP A 151 20.96 -17.36 -11.11
C ASP A 151 22.23 -17.86 -10.38
N GLU A 152 23.39 -17.69 -11.00
CA GLU A 152 24.69 -18.08 -10.45
C GLU A 152 25.51 -16.84 -10.05
N MET A 153 26.00 -16.81 -8.82
CA MET A 153 26.94 -15.80 -8.33
C MET A 153 28.22 -15.83 -9.19
N PRO A 154 28.70 -14.71 -9.75
CA PRO A 154 30.01 -14.64 -10.38
C PRO A 154 31.12 -15.04 -9.38
N GLU A 155 32.12 -15.81 -9.83
CA GLU A 155 33.26 -16.27 -8.98
C GLU A 155 34.01 -15.11 -8.30
N GLU A 156 33.92 -13.89 -8.82
CA GLU A 156 34.51 -12.66 -8.25
C GLU A 156 33.71 -12.06 -7.08
N GLY A 157 32.73 -12.82 -6.57
CA GLY A 157 32.23 -12.84 -5.20
C GLY A 157 32.28 -11.51 -4.45
N LEU A 158 31.11 -10.86 -4.33
CA LEU A 158 30.85 -9.67 -3.50
C LEU A 158 31.35 -8.32 -4.05
N SER A 159 32.39 -8.28 -4.89
CA SER A 159 32.95 -7.02 -5.40
C SER A 159 32.08 -6.30 -6.45
N ALA A 160 31.20 -7.04 -7.14
CA ALA A 160 30.28 -6.52 -8.15
C ALA A 160 28.87 -6.20 -7.62
N LEU A 161 28.60 -6.45 -6.33
CA LEU A 161 27.31 -6.16 -5.72
C LEU A 161 27.19 -4.65 -5.49
N SER A 162 26.49 -3.98 -6.40
CA SER A 162 25.85 -2.70 -6.08
C SER A 162 25.01 -2.90 -4.82
N ALA A 163 25.23 -2.04 -3.82
CA ALA A 163 24.67 -2.11 -2.47
C ALA A 163 23.14 -1.94 -2.42
N ILE A 164 22.37 -2.83 -3.03
CA ILE A 164 21.05 -3.14 -2.52
C ILE A 164 21.32 -4.08 -1.35
N VAL A 165 21.25 -3.53 -0.14
CA VAL A 165 21.40 -4.29 1.10
C VAL A 165 20.22 -5.24 1.19
N GLU A 166 20.32 -6.40 0.56
CA GLU A 166 19.57 -7.59 0.93
C GLU A 166 20.23 -8.15 2.19
N LEU A 167 19.87 -7.58 3.34
CA LEU A 167 19.75 -8.41 4.54
C LEU A 167 18.37 -9.06 4.46
N GLU A 168 18.24 -10.01 3.55
CA GLU A 168 17.18 -11.02 3.61
C GLU A 168 17.43 -11.81 4.91
N ASP A 169 16.83 -11.35 6.00
CA ASP A 169 16.79 -12.15 7.22
C ASP A 169 15.75 -13.25 7.03
N ASP A 170 16.21 -14.43 6.60
CA ASP A 170 15.42 -15.66 6.41
C ASP A 170 14.62 -16.10 7.66
N ARG A 171 14.86 -15.47 8.81
CA ARG A 171 14.20 -15.79 10.08
C ARG A 171 12.87 -15.05 10.28
N GLU A 172 12.58 -14.02 9.49
CA GLU A 172 11.34 -13.27 9.60
C GLU A 172 10.29 -13.87 8.66
N ALA A 173 9.18 -14.37 9.20
CA ALA A 173 8.10 -14.86 8.36
C ALA A 173 7.43 -13.69 7.63
N ARG A 174 7.18 -13.90 6.33
CA ARG A 174 6.86 -12.85 5.37
C ARG A 174 5.71 -13.29 4.47
N TYR A 175 4.85 -12.34 4.15
CA TYR A 175 3.81 -12.53 3.14
C TYR A 175 4.26 -11.81 1.87
N VAL A 176 4.63 -12.57 0.85
CA VAL A 176 5.06 -12.04 -0.44
C VAL A 176 4.01 -12.41 -1.50
N LEU A 177 3.60 -11.42 -2.27
CA LEU A 177 2.83 -11.60 -3.49
C LEU A 177 3.55 -10.93 -4.64
N ARG A 178 4.02 -11.73 -5.58
CA ARG A 178 4.62 -11.25 -6.83
C ARG A 178 3.58 -11.27 -7.94
N LEU A 179 3.40 -10.12 -8.59
CA LEU A 179 2.49 -9.90 -9.69
C LEU A 179 3.28 -9.53 -10.95
N GLU A 180 2.77 -9.95 -12.09
CA GLU A 180 3.40 -9.72 -13.38
C GLU A 180 3.41 -8.23 -13.75
N HIS A 181 4.27 -7.85 -14.70
CA HIS A 181 4.49 -6.46 -15.11
C HIS A 181 3.21 -5.65 -15.37
N ARG A 182 2.22 -6.24 -16.05
CA ARG A 182 0.96 -5.57 -16.38
C ARG A 182 0.17 -5.12 -15.14
N ALA A 183 0.37 -5.79 -14.00
CA ALA A 183 -0.29 -5.48 -12.75
C ALA A 183 0.18 -4.15 -12.13
N ILE A 184 1.34 -3.61 -12.54
CA ILE A 184 1.88 -2.34 -11.99
C ILE A 184 0.87 -1.20 -12.21
N GLY A 185 0.47 -0.99 -13.47
CA GLY A 185 -0.50 0.06 -13.82
C GLY A 185 -1.90 -0.22 -13.26
N ASP A 186 -2.34 -1.47 -13.32
CA ASP A 186 -3.65 -1.86 -12.79
C ASP A 186 -3.75 -1.59 -11.28
N PHE A 187 -2.69 -1.87 -10.52
CA PHE A 187 -2.65 -1.66 -9.07
C PHE A 187 -2.51 -0.18 -8.72
N GLU A 188 -1.73 0.59 -9.49
CA GLU A 188 -1.70 2.06 -9.40
C GLU A 188 -3.11 2.64 -9.53
N ASP A 189 -3.88 2.18 -10.53
CA ASP A 189 -5.24 2.65 -10.77
C ASP A 189 -6.20 2.32 -9.60
N LEU A 190 -6.05 1.15 -8.96
CA LEU A 190 -6.80 0.81 -7.75
C LEU A 190 -6.49 1.79 -6.61
N LEU A 191 -5.22 2.10 -6.37
CA LEU A 191 -4.81 3.06 -5.33
C LEU A 191 -5.31 4.48 -5.64
N ARG A 192 -5.19 4.94 -6.89
CA ARG A 192 -5.73 6.23 -7.33
C ARG A 192 -7.24 6.29 -7.17
N SER A 193 -7.95 5.21 -7.49
CA SER A 193 -9.40 5.14 -7.32
C SER A 193 -9.81 5.20 -5.85
N ALA A 194 -9.10 4.48 -4.97
CA ALA A 194 -9.32 4.56 -3.53
C ALA A 194 -9.06 5.97 -3.00
N GLY A 195 -7.96 6.61 -3.40
CA GLY A 195 -7.64 7.99 -3.00
C GLY A 195 -8.70 9.01 -3.46
N ARG A 196 -9.16 8.93 -4.72
CA ARG A 196 -10.26 9.79 -5.21
C ARG A 196 -11.54 9.58 -4.40
N TRP A 197 -11.85 8.35 -4.03
CA TRP A 197 -13.02 8.06 -3.21
C TRP A 197 -12.86 8.67 -1.81
N LEU A 198 -11.70 8.54 -1.16
CA LEU A 198 -11.43 9.14 0.15
C LEU A 198 -11.47 10.67 0.14
N ALA A 199 -11.04 11.30 -0.96
CA ALA A 199 -11.11 12.75 -1.11
C ALA A 199 -12.55 13.29 -1.15
N VAL A 200 -13.49 12.53 -1.71
CA VAL A 200 -14.91 12.91 -1.78
C VAL A 200 -15.67 12.56 -0.49
N ASN A 201 -15.17 11.60 0.29
CA ASN A 201 -15.84 11.09 1.48
C ASN A 201 -15.16 11.62 2.75
N SER A 202 -15.82 12.58 3.39
CA SER A 202 -15.48 13.07 4.73
C SER A 202 -16.56 12.68 5.73
N TYR A 203 -16.25 12.79 7.03
CA TYR A 203 -17.23 12.61 8.09
C TYR A 203 -18.45 13.52 7.91
N GLN A 204 -18.23 14.81 7.62
CA GLN A 204 -19.29 15.79 7.36
C GLN A 204 -20.15 15.42 6.14
N ASN A 205 -19.50 15.01 5.04
CA ASN A 205 -20.20 14.63 3.80
C ASN A 205 -21.11 13.40 4.02
N VAL A 206 -20.74 12.49 4.93
CA VAL A 206 -21.53 11.29 5.23
C VAL A 206 -22.73 11.62 6.12
N LEU A 207 -22.60 12.58 7.03
CA LEU A 207 -23.69 12.99 7.93
C LEU A 207 -24.70 13.95 7.29
N GLY A 208 -24.41 14.49 6.10
CA GLY A 208 -25.34 15.35 5.35
C GLY A 208 -25.46 16.77 5.90
N THR A 209 -24.44 17.26 6.61
CA THR A 209 -24.31 18.64 7.07
C THR A 209 -23.68 19.54 6.02
#